data_AF-A0A947L3S9-F1
#
_entry.id   AF-A0A947L3S9-F1
#
_cell.length_a   1.000
_cell.length_b   1.000
_cell.length_c   1.000
_cell.angle_alpha   90.00
_cell.angle_beta   90.00
_cell.angle_gamma   90.00
#
_symmetry.space_group_name_H-M   'P 1'
#
loop_
_entity.id
_entity.type
_entity.pdbx_description
1 polymer ?
#
loop_
_entity_poly.entity_id
_entity_poly.type
_entity_poly.pdbx_seq_one_letter_code
_entity_poly.pdbx_strand_id
1 'polypeptide(L)'
;FLRKAGRTEVLPYVHAGTGVALLAGIATWGAATYLINISGASRELTEGIAALFAAAVLLFVGIWMHGKSQAGAWQKYVQEQIGAALSRRSAWFLFLLAFVVVYREVFETILFYVALWSQGSGHAVIAGAATAIAALAVIAWLMLRYSRKLPIGTFFTVSAALMAILAVMLTGKGIAALQEANQMSAVLLQLPRFEWIGFYPTLQGLVAQLACTLALVAGYAYNRRQAVT
;
A
#
# COMPACT_ATOMS: atom_id res chain seq x y z
N PHE A 1 -1.07 -8.81 -18.80
CA PHE A 1 0.38 -8.56 -18.94
C PHE A 1 1.15 -9.86 -19.24
N LEU A 2 1.10 -10.88 -18.36
CA LEU A 2 1.84 -12.15 -18.52
C LEU A 2 1.58 -12.90 -19.83
N ARG A 3 0.34 -12.91 -20.33
CA ARG A 3 -0.02 -13.50 -21.64
C ARG A 3 0.53 -12.73 -22.85
N LYS A 4 0.74 -11.41 -22.71
CA LYS A 4 1.42 -10.57 -23.73
C LYS A 4 2.95 -10.61 -23.61
N ALA A 5 3.47 -11.03 -22.45
CA ALA A 5 4.89 -11.24 -22.19
C ALA A 5 5.38 -12.66 -22.56
N GLY A 6 4.52 -13.49 -23.17
CA GLY A 6 4.87 -14.85 -23.62
C GLY A 6 5.08 -15.87 -22.50
N ARG A 7 4.67 -15.59 -21.27
CA ARG A 7 5.02 -16.39 -20.08
C ARG A 7 3.78 -16.94 -19.37
N THR A 8 3.12 -17.89 -20.03
CA THR A 8 1.90 -18.54 -19.51
C THR A 8 2.16 -19.51 -18.36
N GLU A 9 3.40 -19.99 -18.20
CA GLU A 9 3.78 -21.01 -17.22
C GLU A 9 3.66 -20.54 -15.75
N VAL A 10 3.76 -19.24 -15.49
CA VAL A 10 3.64 -18.65 -14.14
C VAL A 10 2.23 -18.16 -13.80
N LEU A 11 1.31 -18.19 -14.77
CA LEU A 11 -0.09 -17.78 -14.56
C LEU A 11 -0.80 -18.58 -13.44
N PRO A 12 -0.65 -19.92 -13.34
CA PRO A 12 -1.35 -20.69 -12.31
C PRO A 12 -0.98 -20.25 -10.89
N TYR A 13 0.28 -19.86 -10.63
CA TYR A 13 0.73 -19.41 -9.32
C TYR A 13 0.14 -18.05 -8.92
N VAL A 14 -0.01 -17.14 -9.88
CA VAL A 14 -0.67 -15.84 -9.62
C VAL A 14 -2.15 -16.04 -9.35
N HIS A 15 -2.83 -16.89 -10.11
CA HIS A 15 -4.24 -17.23 -9.87
C HIS A 15 -4.43 -17.96 -8.53
N ALA A 16 -3.53 -18.88 -8.18
CA ALA A 16 -3.54 -19.55 -6.89
C ALA A 16 -3.34 -18.55 -5.74
N GLY A 17 -2.37 -17.64 -5.83
CA GLY A 17 -2.15 -16.59 -4.84
C GLY A 17 -3.37 -15.68 -4.67
N THR A 18 -4.03 -15.34 -5.78
CA THR A 18 -5.27 -14.54 -5.78
C THR A 18 -6.42 -15.30 -5.09
N GLY A 19 -6.63 -16.58 -5.44
CA GLY A 19 -7.69 -17.39 -4.84
C GLY A 19 -7.48 -17.61 -3.34
N VAL A 20 -6.25 -17.92 -2.93
CA VAL A 20 -5.89 -18.09 -1.52
C VAL A 20 -6.03 -16.78 -0.74
N ALA A 21 -5.67 -15.63 -1.33
CA ALA A 21 -5.85 -14.32 -0.71
C ALA A 21 -7.32 -13.98 -0.46
N LEU A 22 -8.20 -14.28 -1.41
CA LEU A 22 -9.65 -14.06 -1.26
C LEU A 22 -10.22 -14.91 -0.13
N LEU A 23 -9.89 -16.21 -0.12
CA LEU A 23 -10.32 -17.12 0.95
C LEU A 23 -9.80 -16.69 2.32
N ALA A 24 -8.51 -16.34 2.40
CA ALA A 24 -7.90 -15.84 3.62
C ALA A 24 -8.56 -14.55 4.10
N GLY A 25 -8.83 -13.59 3.20
CA GLY A 25 -9.51 -12.34 3.55
C GLY A 25 -10.89 -12.56 4.18
N ILE A 26 -11.69 -13.46 3.60
CA ILE A 26 -13.00 -13.82 4.14
C ILE A 26 -12.86 -14.53 5.50
N ALA A 27 -11.92 -15.47 5.61
CA ALA A 27 -11.67 -16.20 6.86
C ALA A 27 -11.21 -15.27 7.99
N THR A 28 -10.30 -14.34 7.70
CA THR A 28 -9.81 -13.37 8.68
C THR A 28 -10.89 -12.38 9.08
N TRP A 29 -11.75 -11.95 8.15
CA TRP A 29 -12.90 -11.12 8.49
C TRP A 29 -13.87 -11.85 9.43
N GLY A 30 -14.20 -13.11 9.13
CA GLY A 30 -15.03 -13.93 10.01
C GLY A 30 -14.38 -14.09 11.39
N ALA A 31 -13.11 -14.47 11.44
CA ALA A 31 -12.35 -14.59 12.68
C ALA A 31 -12.32 -13.28 13.48
N ALA A 32 -12.07 -12.14 12.84
CA ALA A 32 -12.04 -10.84 13.50
C ALA A 32 -13.41 -10.44 14.05
N THR A 33 -14.49 -10.76 13.34
CA THR A 33 -15.86 -10.43 13.76
C THR A 33 -16.30 -11.26 14.97
N TYR A 34 -15.88 -12.53 15.05
CA TYR A 34 -16.35 -13.46 16.09
C TYR A 34 -15.38 -13.68 17.26
N LEU A 35 -14.07 -13.45 17.08
CA LEU A 35 -13.05 -13.81 18.09
C LEU A 35 -12.43 -12.61 18.82
N ILE A 36 -12.63 -11.38 18.32
CA ILE A 36 -11.88 -10.21 18.79
C ILE A 36 -12.80 -9.25 19.55
N ASN A 37 -12.81 -9.35 20.89
CA ASN A 37 -13.30 -8.29 21.78
C ASN A 37 -12.10 -7.46 22.25
N ILE A 38 -11.79 -6.37 21.55
CA ILE A 38 -10.65 -5.50 21.86
C ILE A 38 -11.06 -4.40 22.86
N SER A 39 -10.32 -4.28 23.97
CA SER A 39 -10.41 -3.13 24.88
C SER A 39 -9.79 -1.89 24.23
N GLY A 40 -10.33 -0.69 24.49
CA GLY A 40 -9.92 0.57 23.83
C GLY A 40 -8.42 0.85 23.85
N ALA A 41 -7.73 0.63 24.97
CA ALA A 41 -6.27 0.87 25.06
C ALA A 41 -5.43 -0.08 24.19
N SER A 42 -5.86 -1.33 24.04
CA SER A 42 -5.18 -2.28 23.14
C SER A 42 -5.44 -1.96 21.66
N ARG A 43 -6.55 -1.28 21.35
CA ARG A 43 -6.87 -0.79 20.00
C ARG A 43 -5.91 0.30 19.55
N GLU A 44 -5.78 1.38 20.34
CA GLU A 44 -4.95 2.54 19.98
C GLU A 44 -3.47 2.15 19.82
N LEU A 45 -2.96 1.29 20.71
CA LEU A 45 -1.60 0.77 20.60
C LEU A 45 -1.39 -0.03 19.31
N THR A 46 -2.34 -0.91 18.98
CA THR A 46 -2.27 -1.74 17.77
C THR A 46 -2.36 -0.87 16.52
N GLU A 47 -3.21 0.15 16.52
CA GLU A 47 -3.33 1.12 15.43
C GLU A 47 -2.03 1.91 15.24
N GLY A 48 -1.42 2.40 16.32
CA GLY A 48 -0.16 3.11 16.28
C GLY A 48 0.99 2.27 15.70
N ILE A 49 1.17 1.05 16.20
CA ILE A 49 2.20 0.13 15.71
C ILE A 49 1.95 -0.25 14.26
N ALA A 50 0.71 -0.58 13.89
CA ALA A 50 0.35 -0.94 12.53
C ALA A 50 0.59 0.21 11.55
N ALA A 51 0.24 1.45 11.93
CA ALA A 51 0.46 2.64 11.10
C ALA A 51 1.95 2.93 10.89
N LEU A 52 2.79 2.84 11.93
CA LEU A 52 4.23 3.01 11.80
C LEU A 52 4.89 1.90 10.96
N PHE A 53 4.44 0.65 11.14
CA PHE A 53 4.89 -0.46 10.31
C PHE A 53 4.53 -0.24 8.84
N ALA A 54 3.28 0.15 8.55
CA ALA A 54 2.84 0.49 7.20
C ALA A 54 3.63 1.67 6.61
N ALA A 55 3.93 2.70 7.42
CA ALA A 55 4.78 3.82 7.00
C ALA A 55 6.18 3.36 6.58
N ALA A 56 6.80 2.46 7.35
CA ALA A 56 8.12 1.90 7.02
C ALA A 56 8.09 1.08 5.72
N VAL A 57 7.05 0.27 5.52
CA VAL A 57 6.84 -0.49 4.28
C VAL A 57 6.66 0.45 3.09
N LEU A 58 5.79 1.46 3.20
CA LEU A 58 5.55 2.43 2.13
C LEU A 58 6.79 3.26 1.81
N LEU A 59 7.58 3.63 2.83
CA LEU A 59 8.86 4.31 2.63
C LEU A 59 9.82 3.44 1.83
N PHE A 60 9.97 2.16 2.22
CA PHE A 60 10.84 1.22 1.52
C PHE A 60 10.40 1.02 0.05
N VAL A 61 9.11 0.73 -0.17
CA VAL A 61 8.55 0.50 -1.51
C VAL A 61 8.61 1.79 -2.35
N GLY A 62 8.36 2.95 -1.74
CA GLY A 62 8.46 4.26 -2.38
C GLY A 62 9.87 4.57 -2.88
N ILE A 63 10.89 4.34 -2.05
CA ILE A 63 12.30 4.48 -2.45
C ILE A 63 12.64 3.50 -3.56
N TRP A 64 12.24 2.23 -3.43
CA TRP A 64 12.51 1.21 -4.44
C TRP A 64 11.87 1.55 -5.80
N MET A 65 10.59 1.95 -5.81
CA MET A 65 9.87 2.32 -7.03
C MET A 65 10.45 3.58 -7.68
N HIS A 66 10.94 4.55 -6.90
CA HIS A 66 11.61 5.73 -7.44
C HIS A 66 12.89 5.35 -8.20
N GLY A 67 13.72 4.45 -7.65
CA GLY A 67 14.94 3.99 -8.32
C GLY A 67 14.67 3.18 -9.59
N LYS A 68 13.52 2.49 -9.68
CA LYS A 68 13.10 1.72 -10.86
C LYS A 68 12.34 2.54 -11.92
N SER A 69 12.10 3.83 -11.69
CA SER A 69 11.39 4.72 -12.61
C SER A 69 12.14 5.00 -13.94
N GLN A 70 13.43 4.67 -14.04
CA GLN A 70 14.13 4.70 -15.32
C GLN A 70 13.78 3.47 -16.17
N ALA A 71 13.07 3.70 -17.28
CA ALA A 71 12.42 2.68 -18.11
C ALA A 71 13.31 1.48 -18.53
N GLY A 72 14.64 1.63 -18.61
CA GLY A 72 15.57 0.54 -18.92
C GLY A 72 15.76 -0.48 -17.79
N ALA A 73 15.73 -0.06 -16.52
CA ALA A 73 16.06 -0.92 -15.37
C ALA A 73 14.91 -1.85 -14.95
N TRP A 74 13.67 -1.47 -15.22
CA TRP A 74 12.50 -2.32 -15.02
C TRP A 74 12.40 -3.39 -16.09
N GLN A 75 12.55 -3.02 -17.36
CA GLN A 75 12.51 -3.97 -18.47
C GLN A 75 13.65 -4.99 -18.36
N LYS A 76 14.87 -4.54 -18.05
CA LYS A 76 16.01 -5.43 -17.76
C LYS A 76 15.79 -6.31 -16.51
N TYR A 77 15.25 -5.78 -15.42
CA TYR A 77 14.90 -6.57 -14.23
C TYR A 77 13.84 -7.63 -14.52
N VAL A 78 12.80 -7.29 -15.27
CA VAL A 78 11.76 -8.22 -15.72
C VAL A 78 12.36 -9.25 -16.68
N GLN A 79 13.20 -8.85 -17.64
CA GLN A 79 13.87 -9.78 -18.54
C GLN A 79 14.86 -10.71 -17.82
N GLU A 80 15.63 -10.22 -16.84
CA GLU A 80 16.66 -10.99 -16.11
C GLU A 80 16.08 -11.85 -14.99
N GLN A 81 15.18 -11.32 -14.14
CA GLN A 81 14.58 -12.13 -13.05
C GLN A 81 13.52 -13.09 -13.55
N ILE A 82 12.77 -12.73 -14.59
CA ILE A 82 11.85 -13.66 -15.22
C ILE A 82 12.63 -14.60 -16.18
N GLY A 83 13.63 -14.10 -16.92
CA GLY A 83 14.41 -14.90 -17.90
C GLY A 83 15.45 -15.85 -17.32
N ALA A 84 16.12 -15.50 -16.23
CA ALA A 84 17.20 -16.33 -15.66
C ALA A 84 16.74 -17.22 -14.48
N ALA A 85 15.48 -17.14 -14.07
CA ALA A 85 14.99 -17.91 -12.92
C ALA A 85 13.54 -18.35 -13.10
N LEU A 86 13.31 -19.31 -14.00
CA LEU A 86 12.18 -20.23 -13.83
C LEU A 86 12.52 -21.31 -12.78
N SER A 87 13.06 -20.88 -11.63
CA SER A 87 13.25 -21.75 -10.47
C SER A 87 12.00 -21.68 -9.59
N ARG A 88 11.72 -22.77 -8.88
CA ARG A 88 10.61 -22.89 -7.91
C ARG A 88 10.52 -21.70 -6.93
N ARG A 89 11.65 -21.02 -6.67
CA ARG A 89 11.78 -19.84 -5.81
C ARG A 89 11.18 -18.55 -6.40
N SER A 90 11.30 -18.33 -7.71
CA SER A 90 10.71 -17.16 -8.39
C SER A 90 9.18 -17.28 -8.47
N ALA A 91 8.67 -18.49 -8.75
CA ALA A 91 7.23 -18.77 -8.73
C ALA A 91 6.61 -18.57 -7.34
N TRP A 92 7.30 -19.01 -6.27
CA TRP A 92 6.88 -18.76 -4.89
C TRP A 92 6.86 -17.26 -4.53
N PHE A 93 7.87 -16.51 -4.96
CA PHE A 93 7.90 -15.05 -4.76
C PHE A 93 6.73 -14.36 -5.46
N LEU A 94 6.45 -14.73 -6.71
CA LEU A 94 5.31 -14.18 -7.46
C LEU A 94 3.96 -14.55 -6.83
N PHE A 95 3.83 -15.78 -6.32
CA PHE A 95 2.67 -16.21 -5.54
C PHE A 95 2.50 -15.34 -4.30
N LEU A 96 3.54 -15.19 -3.48
CA LEU A 96 3.49 -14.44 -2.23
C LEU A 96 3.21 -12.95 -2.49
N LEU A 97 3.84 -12.38 -3.52
CA LEU A 97 3.60 -11.01 -3.93
C LEU A 97 2.13 -10.81 -4.34
N ALA A 98 1.60 -11.68 -5.19
CA ALA A 98 0.19 -11.62 -5.59
C ALA A 98 -0.75 -11.80 -4.39
N PHE A 99 -0.45 -12.76 -3.51
CA PHE A 99 -1.20 -13.00 -2.29
C PHE A 99 -1.25 -11.77 -1.39
N VAL A 100 -0.11 -11.19 -1.03
CA VAL A 100 -0.03 -10.02 -0.11
C VAL A 100 -0.75 -8.81 -0.70
N VAL A 101 -0.56 -8.54 -1.99
CA VAL A 101 -1.18 -7.40 -2.67
C VAL A 101 -2.71 -7.55 -2.71
N VAL A 102 -3.22 -8.71 -3.12
CA VAL A 102 -4.67 -8.96 -3.19
C VAL A 102 -5.27 -9.03 -1.80
N TYR A 103 -4.64 -9.72 -0.86
CA TYR A 103 -5.14 -9.86 0.51
C TYR A 103 -5.28 -8.49 1.19
N ARG A 104 -4.28 -7.61 1.06
CA ARG A 104 -4.34 -6.23 1.59
C ARG A 104 -5.57 -5.49 1.05
N GLU A 105 -5.76 -5.52 -0.27
CA GLU A 105 -6.85 -4.79 -0.92
C GLU A 105 -8.23 -5.33 -0.50
N VAL A 106 -8.37 -6.66 -0.45
CA VAL A 106 -9.61 -7.33 -0.03
C VAL A 106 -9.91 -7.00 1.43
N PHE A 107 -8.91 -7.07 2.31
CA PHE A 107 -9.06 -6.76 3.72
C PHE A 107 -9.47 -5.31 3.95
N GLU A 108 -8.76 -4.36 3.33
CA GLU A 108 -9.04 -2.92 3.42
C GLU A 108 -10.45 -2.60 2.90
N THR A 109 -10.82 -3.17 1.75
CA THR A 109 -12.15 -3.03 1.14
C THR A 109 -13.25 -3.53 2.08
N ILE A 110 -13.11 -4.74 2.62
CA ILE A 110 -14.11 -5.32 3.55
C ILE A 110 -14.28 -4.40 4.77
N LEU A 111 -13.19 -3.95 5.39
CA LEU A 111 -13.26 -3.08 6.56
C LEU A 111 -13.96 -1.75 6.26
N PHE A 112 -13.66 -1.12 5.12
CA PHE A 112 -14.35 0.09 4.69
C PHE A 112 -15.84 -0.15 4.46
N TYR A 113 -16.20 -1.24 3.78
CA TYR A 113 -17.62 -1.57 3.56
C TYR A 113 -18.36 -1.83 4.86
N VAL A 114 -17.76 -2.55 5.81
CA VAL A 114 -18.35 -2.78 7.14
C VAL A 114 -18.55 -1.45 7.88
N ALA A 115 -17.54 -0.58 7.88
CA ALA A 115 -17.62 0.73 8.52
C ALA A 115 -18.71 1.60 7.91
N LEU A 116 -18.80 1.67 6.57
CA LEU A 116 -19.83 2.44 5.86
C LEU A 116 -21.23 1.85 6.07
N TRP A 117 -21.35 0.52 6.06
CA TRP A 117 -22.62 -0.17 6.28
C TRP A 117 -23.19 0.11 7.66
N SER A 118 -22.33 0.20 8.68
CA SER A 118 -22.71 0.50 10.07
C SER A 118 -23.29 1.92 10.27
N GLN A 119 -23.08 2.83 9.32
CA GLN A 119 -23.57 4.22 9.37
C GLN A 119 -25.03 4.37 8.87
N GLY A 120 -25.71 3.27 8.52
CA GLY A 120 -27.17 3.26 8.29
C GLY A 120 -27.63 3.58 6.87
N SER A 121 -26.73 3.63 5.87
CA SER A 121 -27.06 3.98 4.48
C SER A 121 -26.76 2.85 3.47
N GLY A 122 -27.23 1.62 3.75
CA GLY A 122 -26.92 0.43 2.94
C GLY A 122 -27.19 0.57 1.43
N HIS A 123 -28.25 1.30 1.04
CA HIS A 123 -28.54 1.58 -0.38
C HIS A 123 -27.46 2.46 -1.04
N ALA A 124 -26.96 3.47 -0.33
CA ALA A 124 -25.89 4.34 -0.82
C ALA A 124 -24.57 3.56 -0.96
N VAL A 125 -24.30 2.65 -0.02
CA VAL A 125 -23.12 1.77 -0.07
C VAL A 125 -23.16 0.86 -1.30
N ILE A 126 -24.29 0.23 -1.59
CA ILE A 126 -24.46 -0.62 -2.79
C ILE A 126 -24.35 0.20 -4.08
N ALA A 127 -24.99 1.37 -4.14
CA ALA A 127 -24.92 2.26 -5.30
C ALA A 127 -23.47 2.75 -5.55
N GLY A 128 -22.75 3.10 -4.48
CA GLY A 128 -21.33 3.46 -4.53
C GLY A 128 -20.47 2.29 -5.03
N ALA A 129 -20.71 1.08 -4.52
CA ALA A 129 -20.01 -0.13 -4.96
C ALA A 129 -20.20 -0.41 -6.45
N ALA A 130 -21.45 -0.38 -6.92
CA ALA A 130 -21.78 -0.59 -8.33
C ALA A 130 -21.11 0.47 -9.22
N THR A 131 -21.13 1.73 -8.78
CA THR A 131 -20.50 2.85 -9.48
C THR A 131 -18.97 2.67 -9.55
N ALA A 132 -18.33 2.26 -8.45
CA ALA A 132 -16.91 1.99 -8.40
C ALA A 132 -16.51 0.84 -9.34
N ILE A 133 -17.29 -0.26 -9.38
CA ILE A 133 -17.06 -1.38 -10.30
C ILE A 133 -17.15 -0.91 -11.76
N ALA A 134 -18.18 -0.14 -12.10
CA ALA A 134 -18.34 0.41 -13.45
C ALA A 134 -17.17 1.32 -13.84
N ALA A 135 -16.76 2.22 -12.95
CA ALA A 135 -15.62 3.11 -13.15
C ALA A 135 -14.31 2.32 -13.34
N LEU A 136 -14.04 1.33 -12.49
CA LEU A 136 -12.86 0.47 -12.59
C LEU A 136 -12.85 -0.34 -13.89
N ALA A 137 -14.02 -0.83 -14.35
CA ALA A 137 -14.12 -1.53 -15.63
C ALA A 137 -13.77 -0.61 -16.80
N VAL A 138 -14.24 0.63 -16.79
CA VAL A 138 -13.89 1.65 -17.80
C VAL A 138 -12.39 1.96 -17.77
N ILE A 139 -11.83 2.19 -16.58
CA ILE A 139 -10.39 2.46 -16.41
C ILE A 139 -9.56 1.28 -16.90
N ALA A 140 -9.92 0.05 -16.51
CA ALA A 140 -9.24 -1.16 -16.95
C ALA A 140 -9.30 -1.31 -18.48
N TRP A 141 -10.46 -1.06 -19.08
CA TRP A 141 -10.63 -1.07 -20.53
C TRP A 141 -9.76 -0.02 -21.23
N LEU A 142 -9.74 1.21 -20.73
CA LEU A 142 -8.87 2.29 -21.23
C LEU A 142 -7.40 1.90 -21.10
N MET A 143 -6.98 1.39 -19.95
CA MET A 143 -5.60 0.93 -19.73
C MET A 143 -5.22 -0.19 -20.70
N LEU A 144 -6.11 -1.15 -20.96
CA LEU A 144 -5.87 -2.25 -21.89
C LEU A 144 -5.81 -1.78 -23.35
N ARG A 145 -6.64 -0.79 -23.72
CA ARG A 145 -6.69 -0.21 -25.07
C ARG A 145 -5.53 0.73 -25.37
N TYR A 146 -5.11 1.54 -24.39
CA TYR A 146 -4.05 2.54 -24.51
C TYR A 146 -2.69 2.08 -23.95
N SER A 147 -2.58 0.82 -23.51
CA SER A 147 -1.39 0.20 -22.91
C SER A 147 -0.09 0.36 -23.72
N ARG A 148 -0.19 0.58 -25.04
CA ARG A 148 0.97 0.76 -25.93
C ARG A 148 1.71 2.10 -25.77
N LYS A 149 1.17 3.06 -25.01
CA LYS A 149 1.77 4.39 -24.80
C LYS A 149 1.95 4.78 -23.33
N LEU A 150 1.75 3.87 -22.38
CA LEU A 150 1.87 4.24 -20.97
C LEU A 150 3.35 4.50 -20.62
N PRO A 151 3.75 5.74 -20.28
CA PRO A 151 5.13 6.02 -19.89
C PRO A 151 5.35 5.39 -18.51
N ILE A 152 5.91 4.17 -18.52
CA ILE A 152 6.15 3.36 -17.32
C ILE A 152 6.90 4.19 -16.27
N GLY A 153 7.90 4.98 -16.69
CA GLY A 153 8.65 5.84 -15.77
C GLY A 153 7.79 6.89 -15.04
N THR A 154 6.84 7.53 -15.74
CA THR A 154 5.93 8.49 -15.12
C THR A 154 4.99 7.80 -14.14
N PHE A 155 4.47 6.62 -14.49
CA PHE A 155 3.62 5.82 -13.60
C PHE A 155 4.36 5.49 -12.29
N PHE A 156 5.57 4.95 -12.38
CA PHE A 156 6.38 4.63 -11.19
C PHE A 156 6.73 5.87 -10.37
N THR A 157 6.99 7.01 -11.02
CA THR A 157 7.29 8.27 -10.32
C THR A 157 6.08 8.79 -9.55
N VAL A 158 4.90 8.80 -10.17
CA VAL A 158 3.65 9.24 -9.52
C VAL A 158 3.30 8.29 -8.37
N SER A 159 3.36 6.97 -8.59
CA SER A 159 3.12 5.99 -7.53
C SER A 159 4.12 6.11 -6.38
N ALA A 160 5.40 6.35 -6.67
CA ALA A 160 6.42 6.59 -5.65
C ALA A 160 6.10 7.84 -4.82
N ALA A 161 5.71 8.94 -5.46
CA ALA A 161 5.31 10.17 -4.79
C ALA A 161 4.07 9.97 -3.90
N LEU A 162 3.05 9.24 -4.38
CA LEU A 162 1.87 8.90 -3.58
C LEU A 162 2.25 8.09 -2.34
N MET A 163 3.06 7.04 -2.49
CA MET A 163 3.52 6.25 -1.34
C MET A 163 4.35 7.07 -0.35
N ALA A 164 5.17 8.01 -0.83
CA ALA A 164 5.93 8.92 0.02
C ALA A 164 5.01 9.80 0.88
N ILE A 165 3.97 10.39 0.26
CA ILE A 165 2.96 11.19 0.99
C ILE A 165 2.25 10.32 2.03
N LEU A 166 1.80 9.13 1.64
CA LEU A 166 1.12 8.19 2.54
C LEU A 166 2.03 7.76 3.70
N ALA A 167 3.31 7.51 3.46
CA ALA A 167 4.27 7.14 4.51
C ALA A 167 4.41 8.24 5.56
N VAL A 168 4.53 9.51 5.14
CA VAL A 168 4.62 10.66 6.06
C VAL A 168 3.31 10.84 6.85
N MET A 169 2.16 10.70 6.17
CA MET A 169 0.86 10.78 6.83
C MET A 169 0.67 9.67 7.87
N LEU A 170 0.98 8.41 7.53
CA LEU A 170 0.88 7.28 8.45
C LEU A 170 1.88 7.38 9.60
N THR A 171 3.05 7.97 9.38
CA THR A 171 4.00 8.25 10.46
C THR A 171 3.38 9.17 11.51
N GLY A 172 2.73 10.26 11.08
CA GLY A 172 2.05 11.18 11.99
C GLY A 172 0.89 10.54 12.74
N LYS A 173 0.03 9.78 12.04
CA LYS A 173 -1.08 9.02 12.65
C LYS A 173 -0.59 7.97 13.64
N GLY A 174 0.48 7.25 13.30
CA GLY A 174 1.06 6.23 14.17
C GLY A 174 1.60 6.82 15.48
N ILE A 175 2.30 7.96 15.39
CA ILE A 175 2.78 8.69 16.58
C ILE A 175 1.61 9.19 17.43
N ALA A 176 0.56 9.75 16.81
CA ALA A 176 -0.62 10.21 17.53
C ALA A 176 -1.34 9.08 18.27
N ALA A 177 -1.54 7.93 17.61
CA ALA A 177 -2.17 6.76 18.24
C ALA A 177 -1.33 6.19 19.41
N LEU A 178 0.01 6.23 19.32
CA LEU A 178 0.88 5.88 20.45
C LEU A 178 0.77 6.86 21.63
N GLN A 179 0.52 8.15 21.34
CA GLN A 179 0.28 9.17 22.37
C GLN A 179 -1.10 8.97 23.02
N GLU A 180 -2.12 8.64 22.23
CA GLU A 180 -3.47 8.31 22.72
C GLU A 180 -3.48 7.02 23.55
N ALA A 181 -2.61 6.05 23.22
CA ALA A 181 -2.37 4.85 24.01
C ALA A 181 -1.53 5.07 25.28
N ASN A 182 -1.17 6.32 25.61
CA ASN A 182 -0.32 6.69 26.75
C ASN A 182 1.07 6.04 26.76
N GLN A 183 1.59 5.64 25.59
CA GLN A 183 2.92 5.02 25.46
C GLN A 183 4.02 6.04 25.18
N MET A 184 3.66 7.28 24.86
CA MET A 184 4.60 8.34 24.53
C MET A 184 4.06 9.69 24.98
N SER A 185 4.92 10.53 25.56
CA SER A 185 4.55 11.89 25.94
C SER A 185 4.27 12.75 24.71
N ALA A 186 3.27 13.63 24.79
CA ALA A 186 2.92 14.58 23.75
C ALA A 186 3.26 16.00 24.20
N VAL A 187 4.24 16.63 23.56
CA VAL A 187 4.48 18.08 23.73
C VAL A 187 3.65 18.80 22.68
N LEU A 188 2.52 19.38 23.11
CA LEU A 188 1.60 20.10 22.24
C LEU A 188 2.20 21.45 21.81
N LEU A 189 2.08 21.74 20.52
CA LEU A 189 2.45 23.01 19.91
C LEU A 189 1.18 23.79 19.59
N GLN A 190 1.27 25.13 19.62
CA GLN A 190 0.16 26.00 19.22
C GLN A 190 0.02 26.06 17.70
N LEU A 191 -0.27 24.92 17.08
CA LEU A 191 -0.45 24.77 15.64
C LEU A 191 -1.81 24.14 15.34
N PRO A 192 -2.40 24.41 14.16
CA PRO A 192 -3.66 23.76 13.75
C PRO A 192 -3.47 22.25 13.58
N ARG A 193 -4.47 21.47 14.02
CA ARG A 193 -4.53 20.00 13.83
C ARG A 193 -5.22 19.69 12.50
N PHE A 194 -4.60 18.85 11.67
CA PHE A 194 -5.18 18.36 10.42
C PHE A 194 -5.13 16.83 10.36
N GLU A 195 -6.18 16.18 10.83
CA GLU A 195 -6.26 14.70 10.94
C GLU A 195 -6.19 13.97 9.59
N TRP A 196 -6.75 14.59 8.56
CA TRP A 196 -6.82 14.02 7.21
C TRP A 196 -5.45 13.89 6.54
N ILE A 197 -4.47 14.74 6.88
CA ILE A 197 -3.07 14.65 6.43
C ILE A 197 -2.19 13.93 7.46
N GLY A 198 -2.75 13.55 8.62
CA GLY A 198 -1.97 13.00 9.73
C GLY A 198 -1.06 14.04 10.38
N PHE A 199 -1.40 15.32 10.30
CA PHE A 199 -0.65 16.40 10.95
C PHE A 199 -1.23 16.63 12.35
N TYR A 200 -0.51 16.15 13.34
CA TYR A 200 -0.83 16.36 14.76
C TYR A 200 0.15 17.38 15.32
N PRO A 201 -0.32 18.40 16.05
CA PRO A 201 0.53 19.48 16.56
C PRO A 201 1.33 19.02 17.78
N THR A 202 2.11 17.94 17.64
CA THR A 202 2.99 17.40 18.66
C THR A 202 4.43 17.41 18.16
N LEU A 203 5.37 17.79 19.03
CA LEU A 203 6.79 17.85 18.68
C LEU A 203 7.30 16.49 18.17
N GLN A 204 6.93 15.40 18.87
CA GLN A 204 7.32 14.04 18.52
C GLN A 204 6.78 13.63 17.14
N GLY A 205 5.52 13.98 16.84
CA GLY A 205 4.90 13.69 15.54
C GLY A 205 5.61 14.43 14.41
N LEU A 206 5.87 15.73 14.59
CA LEU A 206 6.60 16.55 13.62
C LEU A 206 8.02 16.04 13.38
N VAL A 207 8.76 15.72 14.45
CA VAL A 207 10.12 15.18 14.33
C VAL A 207 10.11 13.84 13.59
N ALA A 208 9.17 12.95 13.88
CA ALA A 208 9.05 11.68 13.19
C ALA A 208 8.69 11.85 11.70
N GLN A 209 7.75 12.75 11.38
CA GLN A 209 7.38 13.07 10.00
C GLN A 209 8.54 13.71 9.23
N LEU A 210 9.30 14.60 9.86
CA LEU A 210 10.51 15.19 9.29
C LEU A 210 11.59 14.13 9.04
N ALA A 211 11.84 13.24 10.00
CA ALA A 211 12.79 12.14 9.85
C ALA A 211 12.40 11.21 8.69
N CYS A 212 11.12 10.85 8.58
CA CYS A 212 10.56 10.06 7.49
C CYS A 212 10.76 10.77 6.12
N THR A 213 10.47 12.07 6.06
CA THR A 213 10.66 12.89 4.85
C THR A 213 12.13 12.98 4.46
N LEU A 214 13.04 13.19 5.42
CA LEU A 214 14.49 13.22 5.17
C LEU A 214 15.00 11.88 4.65
N ALA A 215 14.53 10.76 5.21
CA ALA A 215 14.88 9.42 4.73
C ALA A 215 14.40 9.20 3.27
N LEU A 216 13.20 9.66 2.92
CA LEU A 216 12.69 9.63 1.54
C LEU A 216 13.56 10.47 0.59
N VAL A 217 13.87 11.71 0.98
CA VAL A 217 14.72 12.61 0.18
C VAL A 217 16.12 12.02 -0.01
N ALA A 218 16.73 11.48 1.05
CA ALA A 218 18.03 10.82 0.98
C ALA A 218 18.00 9.58 0.07
N GLY A 219 16.99 8.73 0.21
CA GLY A 219 16.81 7.55 -0.64
C GLY A 219 16.60 7.91 -2.11
N TYR A 220 15.83 8.96 -2.40
CA TYR A 220 15.60 9.42 -3.77
C TYR A 220 16.87 10.05 -4.36
N ALA A 221 17.61 10.83 -3.57
CA ALA A 221 18.90 11.39 -3.99
C ALA A 221 19.94 10.30 -4.28
N TYR A 222 20.00 9.25 -3.46
CA TYR A 222 20.86 8.09 -3.68
C TYR A 222 20.53 7.38 -4.99
N ASN A 223 19.25 7.10 -5.24
CA ASN A 223 18.79 6.47 -6.47
C ASN A 223 19.08 7.31 -7.72
N ARG A 224 18.96 8.64 -7.63
CA ARG A 224 19.33 9.54 -8.74
C ARG A 224 20.82 9.48 -9.06
N ARG A 225 21.69 9.38 -8.06
CA ARG A 225 23.14 9.27 -8.27
C ARG A 225 23.51 7.97 -8.97
N GLN A 226 22.94 6.85 -8.55
CA GLN A 226 23.18 5.55 -9.19
C GLN A 226 22.71 5.47 -10.64
N ALA A 227 21.76 6.31 -11.04
CA ALA A 227 21.23 6.33 -12.39
C ALA A 227 22.08 7.16 -13.38
N VAL A 228 23.03 7.96 -12.86
CA VAL A 228 23.93 8.81 -13.67
C VAL A 228 25.31 8.16 -13.86
N THR A 229 25.65 7.17 -13.03
CA THR A 229 26.85 6.32 -13.13
C THR A 229 26.56 5.04 -13.91
#